data_AF-A0A937PYY5-F1
#
_entry.id   AF-A0A937PYY5-F1
#
_cell.length_a   1.000
_cell.length_b   1.000
_cell.length_c   1.000
_cell.angle_alpha   90.00
_cell.angle_beta   90.00
_cell.angle_gamma   90.00
#
_symmetry.space_group_name_H-M   'P 1'
#
loop_
_entity.id
_entity.type
_entity.pdbx_description
1 polymer ?
#
loop_
_entity_poly.entity_id
_entity_poly.type
_entity_poly.pdbx_seq_one_letter_code
_entity_poly.pdbx_strand_id
1 'polypeptide(L)'
;MVELTGNAQKSLDHYLHQARAYLKGAKSVDAAEVEQNITEHIENELTGAAEPVSAEDLETVLEKLGSPQQWVPEEELPWWRKMMLRVQTGPEDWRLAYISFGLFVLGVLLLPAGVVLIAAGFIAARAALSVVGDATLLKAQKWLLYPSLITVYLGLLGAFLALPLLVLVPLAYEWEDTLRDEFGISDDIPGYWLAACTVFAASLGLWWIIQAVVLLVRPN
;
A
#
# COMPACT_ATOMS: atom_id res chain seq x y z
N MET A 1 12.57 -25.45 31.87
CA MET A 1 12.78 -24.88 30.53
C MET A 1 12.29 -25.91 29.54
N VAL A 2 11.16 -25.63 28.90
CA VAL A 2 10.50 -26.56 27.97
C VAL A 2 11.31 -26.62 26.68
N GLU A 3 11.57 -27.81 26.15
CA GLU A 3 12.29 -27.96 24.88
C GLU A 3 11.37 -27.55 23.70
N LEU A 4 11.69 -26.42 23.06
CA LEU A 4 10.98 -25.95 21.87
C LEU A 4 11.60 -26.53 20.59
N THR A 5 10.76 -26.89 19.63
CA THR A 5 11.24 -27.15 18.26
C THR A 5 11.91 -25.90 17.68
N GLY A 6 12.85 -26.07 16.73
CA GLY A 6 13.56 -24.93 16.13
C GLY A 6 12.65 -23.90 15.43
N ASN A 7 11.46 -24.32 14.98
CA ASN A 7 10.47 -23.40 14.42
C ASN A 7 9.70 -22.66 15.53
N ALA A 8 9.29 -23.36 16.59
CA ALA A 8 8.66 -22.74 17.75
C ALA A 8 9.59 -21.68 18.38
N GLN A 9 10.88 -21.98 18.54
CA GLN A 9 11.86 -21.01 19.03
C GLN A 9 11.91 -19.75 18.16
N LYS A 10 11.93 -19.88 16.83
CA LYS A 10 11.93 -18.73 15.92
C LYS A 10 10.66 -17.88 16.05
N SER A 11 9.50 -18.52 16.21
CA SER A 11 8.23 -17.81 16.42
C SER A 11 8.21 -17.05 17.75
N LEU A 12 8.71 -17.67 18.82
CA LEU A 12 8.87 -17.02 20.13
C LEU A 12 9.83 -15.83 20.05
N ASP A 13 11.02 -16.03 19.48
CA ASP A 13 12.02 -14.97 19.33
C ASP A 13 11.46 -13.79 18.51
N HIS A 14 10.69 -14.09 17.46
CA HIS A 14 10.02 -13.08 16.65
C HIS A 14 9.00 -12.29 17.46
N TYR A 15 8.16 -12.97 18.24
CA TYR A 15 7.16 -12.34 19.11
C TYR A 15 7.81 -11.46 20.18
N LEU A 16 8.84 -11.95 20.87
CA LEU A 16 9.58 -11.18 21.88
C LEU A 16 10.30 -9.98 21.27
N HIS A 17 10.86 -10.13 20.06
CA HIS A 17 11.47 -9.01 19.34
C HIS A 17 10.44 -7.92 19.04
N GLN A 18 9.23 -8.28 18.60
CA GLN A 18 8.15 -7.33 18.40
C GLN A 18 7.74 -6.65 19.71
N ALA A 19 7.54 -7.42 20.79
CA ALA A 19 7.19 -6.88 22.10
C ALA A 19 8.21 -5.85 22.59
N ARG A 20 9.52 -6.16 22.54
CA ARG A 20 10.59 -5.21 22.88
C ARG A 20 10.54 -3.95 22.00
N ALA A 21 10.28 -4.10 20.70
CA ALA A 21 10.19 -2.96 19.79
C ALA A 21 9.03 -2.02 20.13
N TYR A 22 7.89 -2.54 20.59
CA TYR A 22 6.77 -1.73 21.06
C TYR A 22 7.04 -1.10 22.44
N LEU A 23 7.66 -1.85 23.36
CA LEU A 23 7.94 -1.40 24.72
C LEU A 23 9.10 -0.39 24.80
N LYS A 24 10.01 -0.32 23.82
CA LYS A 24 11.12 0.64 23.81
C LYS A 24 10.69 2.11 23.93
N GLY A 25 9.44 2.42 23.59
CA GLY A 25 8.86 3.78 23.72
C GLY A 25 8.08 4.03 25.01
N ALA A 26 7.80 2.97 25.79
CA ALA A 26 7.05 3.05 27.04
C ALA A 26 7.99 3.43 28.19
N LYS A 27 7.62 4.45 28.99
CA LYS A 27 8.41 4.91 30.14
C LYS A 27 7.94 4.28 31.45
N SER A 28 6.67 3.89 31.53
CA SER A 28 6.05 3.33 32.73
C SER A 28 6.16 1.82 32.82
N VAL A 29 6.64 1.15 31.77
CA VAL A 29 6.70 -0.31 31.68
C VAL A 29 8.13 -0.75 31.45
N ASP A 30 8.66 -1.59 32.34
CA ASP A 30 9.96 -2.23 32.15
C ASP A 30 9.84 -3.36 31.13
N ALA A 31 10.55 -3.23 30.01
CA ALA A 31 10.53 -4.22 28.94
C ALA A 31 11.06 -5.59 29.39
N ALA A 32 12.01 -5.63 30.33
CA ALA A 32 12.56 -6.87 30.84
C ALA A 32 11.55 -7.61 31.73
N GLU A 33 10.79 -6.87 32.55
CA GLU A 33 9.74 -7.44 33.39
C GLU A 33 8.61 -8.03 32.53
N VAL A 34 8.16 -7.31 31.49
CA VAL A 34 7.12 -7.83 30.58
C VAL A 34 7.61 -9.07 29.83
N GLU A 35 8.85 -9.07 29.34
CA GLU A 35 9.42 -10.25 28.68
C GLU A 35 9.51 -11.45 29.61
N GLN A 36 9.94 -11.23 30.86
CA GLN A 36 9.97 -12.28 31.88
C GLN A 36 8.57 -12.83 32.13
N ASN A 37 7.57 -11.96 32.31
CA ASN A 37 6.18 -12.35 32.53
C ASN A 37 5.60 -13.13 31.34
N ILE A 38 5.90 -12.72 30.10
CA ILE A 38 5.49 -13.45 28.88
C ILE A 38 6.12 -14.84 28.86
N THR A 39 7.42 -14.94 29.15
CA THR A 39 8.15 -16.20 29.14
C THR A 39 7.62 -17.15 30.22
N GLU A 40 7.40 -16.64 31.43
CA GLU A 40 6.83 -17.40 32.54
C GLU A 40 5.40 -17.88 32.24
N HIS A 41 4.57 -17.04 31.61
CA HIS A 41 3.23 -17.44 31.18
C HIS A 41 3.27 -18.57 30.14
N ILE A 42 4.17 -18.47 29.16
CA ILE A 42 4.35 -19.51 28.12
C ILE A 42 4.84 -20.82 28.76
N GLU A 43 5.80 -20.76 29.68
CA GLU A 43 6.27 -21.95 30.39
C GLU A 43 5.15 -22.61 31.22
N ASN A 44 4.32 -21.81 31.88
CA ASN A 44 3.18 -22.30 32.67
C ASN A 44 2.09 -22.93 31.79
N GLU A 45 1.71 -22.31 30.67
CA GLU A 45 0.71 -22.85 29.74
C GLU A 45 1.19 -24.10 29.00
N LEU A 46 2.50 -24.23 28.77
CA LEU A 46 3.10 -25.39 28.11
C LEU A 46 3.51 -26.50 29.10
N THR A 47 3.28 -26.33 30.40
CA THR A 47 3.60 -27.35 31.40
C THR A 47 2.74 -28.59 31.17
N GLY A 48 3.37 -29.69 30.74
CA GLY A 48 2.69 -30.96 30.44
C GLY A 48 2.38 -31.19 28.96
N ALA A 49 2.77 -30.27 28.07
CA ALA A 49 2.78 -30.51 26.64
C ALA A 49 3.82 -31.59 26.28
N ALA A 50 3.63 -32.26 25.14
CA ALA A 50 4.59 -33.25 24.66
C ALA A 50 5.89 -32.56 24.22
N GLU A 51 7.03 -33.03 24.74
CA GLU A 51 8.34 -32.52 24.37
C GLU A 51 8.91 -33.28 23.15
N PRO A 52 9.48 -32.58 22.15
CA PRO A 52 9.63 -31.11 22.05
C PRO A 52 8.34 -30.43 21.56
N VAL A 53 8.06 -29.21 22.06
CA VAL A 53 6.82 -28.49 21.76
C VAL A 53 6.76 -28.01 20.31
N SER A 54 5.62 -28.28 19.68
CA SER A 54 5.37 -27.94 18.28
C SER A 54 5.14 -26.43 18.09
N ALA A 55 5.33 -25.94 16.85
CA ALA A 55 5.06 -24.54 16.54
C ALA A 55 3.57 -24.18 16.66
N GLU A 56 2.67 -25.13 16.40
CA GLU A 56 1.21 -24.95 16.46
C GLU A 56 0.71 -24.78 17.90
N ASP A 57 1.25 -25.57 18.83
CA ASP A 57 0.92 -25.45 20.26
C ASP A 57 1.37 -24.09 20.81
N LEU A 58 2.58 -23.66 20.44
CA LEU A 58 3.09 -22.34 20.82
C LEU A 58 2.25 -21.22 20.18
N GLU A 59 1.87 -21.33 18.91
CA GLU A 59 1.06 -20.32 18.23
C GLU A 59 -0.31 -20.16 18.90
N THR A 60 -0.91 -21.26 19.37
CA THR A 60 -2.16 -21.23 20.16
C THR A 60 -2.00 -20.46 21.47
N VAL A 61 -0.85 -20.63 22.16
CA VAL A 61 -0.55 -19.88 23.39
C VAL A 61 -0.28 -18.39 23.08
N LEU A 62 0.44 -18.09 21.99
CA LEU A 62 0.68 -16.72 21.55
C LEU A 62 -0.63 -16.01 21.14
N GLU A 63 -1.57 -16.73 20.51
CA GLU A 63 -2.89 -16.20 20.17
C GLU A 63 -3.70 -15.84 21.43
N LYS A 64 -3.63 -16.66 22.49
CA LYS A 64 -4.23 -16.36 23.80
C LYS A 64 -3.59 -15.13 24.47
N LEU A 65 -2.28 -14.96 24.36
CA LEU A 65 -1.55 -13.79 24.88
C LEU A 65 -1.93 -12.49 24.16
N GLY A 66 -2.47 -12.59 22.94
CA GLY A 66 -2.86 -11.44 22.15
C GLY A 66 -1.69 -10.76 21.44
N SER A 67 -1.94 -9.59 20.85
CA SER A 67 -0.91 -8.90 20.07
C SER A 67 0.07 -8.15 20.99
N PRO A 68 1.38 -8.09 20.68
CA PRO A 68 2.37 -7.33 21.46
C PRO A 68 2.02 -5.84 21.66
N GLN A 69 1.12 -5.29 20.84
CA GLN A 69 0.68 -3.91 20.93
C GLN A 69 -0.24 -3.63 22.12
N GLN A 70 -0.94 -4.66 22.63
CA GLN A 70 -1.89 -4.52 23.74
C GLN A 70 -1.21 -4.28 25.10
N TRP A 71 0.10 -4.53 25.18
CA TRP A 71 0.89 -4.41 26.41
C TRP A 71 1.40 -2.99 26.67
N VAL A 72 1.26 -2.07 25.70
CA VAL A 72 1.67 -0.67 25.88
C VAL A 72 0.48 0.13 26.40
N PRO A 73 0.59 0.81 27.57
CA PRO A 73 -0.48 1.64 28.10
C PRO A 73 -0.86 2.73 27.09
N GLU A 74 -2.17 2.97 26.94
CA GLU A 74 -2.64 3.96 25.98
C GLU A 74 -2.07 5.34 26.29
N GLU A 75 -1.81 5.70 27.56
CA GLU A 75 -1.29 7.02 27.93
C GLU A 75 0.11 7.31 27.35
N GLU A 76 0.92 6.28 27.09
CA GLU A 76 2.32 6.43 26.67
C GLU A 76 2.49 6.42 25.16
N LEU A 77 1.45 6.04 24.42
CA LEU A 77 1.51 6.06 22.98
C LEU A 77 1.64 7.50 22.44
N PRO A 78 2.50 7.72 21.42
CA PRO A 78 2.55 8.99 20.70
C PRO A 78 1.16 9.43 20.25
N TRP A 79 0.89 10.74 20.28
CA TRP A 79 -0.44 11.29 19.97
C TRP A 79 -0.97 10.83 18.59
N TRP A 80 -0.09 10.65 17.60
CA TRP A 80 -0.46 10.14 16.27
C TRP A 80 -0.89 8.66 16.30
N ARG A 81 -0.25 7.82 17.14
CA ARG A 81 -0.67 6.42 17.36
C ARG A 81 -1.98 6.35 18.10
N LYS A 82 -2.17 7.19 19.13
CA LYS A 82 -3.47 7.36 19.80
C LYS A 82 -4.55 7.73 18.79
N MET A 83 -4.25 8.65 17.87
CA MET A 83 -5.16 8.99 16.77
C MET A 83 -5.45 7.78 15.88
N MET A 84 -4.44 7.01 15.46
CA MET A 84 -4.64 5.81 14.65
C MET A 84 -5.46 4.72 15.37
N LEU A 85 -5.17 4.44 16.64
CA LEU A 85 -5.93 3.47 17.44
C LEU A 85 -7.37 3.94 17.63
N ARG A 86 -7.59 5.22 17.93
CA ARG A 86 -8.93 5.81 18.04
C ARG A 86 -9.67 5.81 16.71
N VAL A 87 -8.97 5.75 15.58
CA VAL A 87 -9.56 5.56 14.26
C VAL A 87 -9.90 4.08 14.00
N GLN A 88 -9.16 3.13 14.57
CA GLN A 88 -9.42 1.68 14.45
C GLN A 88 -10.47 1.13 15.42
N THR A 89 -10.62 1.68 16.62
CA THR A 89 -11.48 1.09 17.69
C THR A 89 -12.83 1.79 17.87
N GLY A 90 -13.23 2.65 16.92
CA GLY A 90 -14.50 3.37 17.00
C GLY A 90 -15.67 2.56 16.43
N PRO A 91 -16.83 2.46 17.11
CA PRO A 91 -18.04 1.75 16.63
C PRO A 91 -18.70 2.36 15.37
N GLU A 92 -18.05 3.34 14.72
CA GLU A 92 -18.48 3.97 13.49
C GLU A 92 -17.27 4.18 12.55
N ASP A 93 -16.99 3.18 11.71
CA ASP A 93 -15.88 3.13 10.71
C ASP A 93 -15.93 4.21 9.62
N TRP A 94 -16.75 5.25 9.77
CA TRP A 94 -16.95 6.28 8.76
C TRP A 94 -15.83 7.34 8.75
N ARG A 95 -15.00 7.39 9.79
CA ARG A 95 -13.95 8.42 9.95
C ARG A 95 -12.96 8.43 8.80
N LEU A 96 -12.47 7.26 8.37
CA LEU A 96 -11.53 7.16 7.25
C LEU A 96 -12.18 7.61 5.94
N ALA A 97 -13.47 7.30 5.74
CA ALA A 97 -14.21 7.74 4.58
C ALA A 97 -14.38 9.27 4.55
N TYR A 98 -14.70 9.90 5.68
CA TYR A 98 -14.76 11.37 5.79
C TYR A 98 -13.39 12.03 5.61
N ILE A 99 -12.32 11.46 6.18
CA ILE A 99 -10.96 11.99 6.00
C ILE A 99 -10.56 11.92 4.53
N SER A 100 -10.77 10.77 3.87
CA SER A 100 -10.48 10.60 2.45
C SER A 100 -11.23 11.62 1.60
N PHE A 101 -12.54 11.76 1.83
CA PHE A 101 -13.38 12.70 1.10
C PHE A 101 -13.00 14.16 1.37
N GLY A 102 -12.73 14.52 2.63
CA GLY A 102 -12.31 15.87 3.02
C GLY A 102 -10.97 16.25 2.41
N LEU A 103 -9.98 15.35 2.43
CA LEU A 103 -8.69 15.54 1.76
C LEU A 103 -8.85 15.71 0.25
N PHE A 104 -9.75 14.93 -0.36
CA PHE A 104 -10.07 15.04 -1.78
C PHE A 104 -10.68 16.41 -2.14
N VAL A 105 -11.74 16.82 -1.46
CA VAL A 105 -12.40 18.12 -1.70
C VAL A 105 -11.41 19.27 -1.50
N LEU A 106 -10.64 19.24 -0.41
CA LEU A 106 -9.63 20.27 -0.15
C LEU A 106 -8.53 20.28 -1.22
N GLY A 107 -8.08 19.10 -1.65
CA GLY A 107 -7.09 18.97 -2.72
C GLY A 107 -7.57 19.53 -4.05
N VAL A 108 -8.83 19.30 -4.41
CA VAL A 108 -9.45 19.87 -5.62
C VAL A 108 -9.53 21.40 -5.54
N LEU A 109 -9.92 21.95 -4.38
CA LEU A 109 -10.02 23.40 -4.18
C LEU A 109 -8.66 24.12 -4.23
N LEU A 110 -7.57 23.41 -3.91
CA LEU A 110 -6.21 23.95 -3.85
C LEU A 110 -5.36 23.64 -5.09
N LEU A 111 -5.96 23.20 -6.20
CA LEU A 111 -5.20 22.93 -7.41
C LEU A 111 -4.48 24.20 -7.94
N PRO A 112 -3.24 24.06 -8.44
CA PRO A 112 -2.49 22.82 -8.65
C PRO A 112 -1.75 22.29 -7.41
N ALA A 113 -1.58 23.10 -6.35
CA ALA A 113 -0.82 22.70 -5.15
C ALA A 113 -1.44 21.52 -4.38
N GLY A 114 -2.75 21.30 -4.52
CA GLY A 114 -3.51 20.25 -3.84
C GLY A 114 -3.31 18.82 -4.33
N VAL A 115 -2.46 18.56 -5.34
CA VAL A 115 -2.21 17.19 -5.85
C VAL A 115 -1.74 16.24 -4.75
N VAL A 116 -0.91 16.71 -3.81
CA VAL A 116 -0.44 15.92 -2.66
C VAL A 116 -1.61 15.51 -1.74
N LEU A 117 -2.59 16.39 -1.54
CA LEU A 117 -3.78 16.11 -0.73
C LEU A 117 -4.72 15.12 -1.43
N ILE A 118 -4.85 15.20 -2.76
CA ILE A 118 -5.61 14.21 -3.55
C ILE A 118 -4.97 12.83 -3.42
N ALA A 119 -3.64 12.74 -3.52
CA ALA A 119 -2.90 11.49 -3.32
C ALA A 119 -3.05 10.95 -1.88
N ALA A 120 -2.98 11.81 -0.87
CA ALA A 120 -3.24 11.42 0.52
C ALA A 120 -4.68 10.92 0.72
N GLY A 121 -5.66 11.57 0.10
CA GLY A 121 -7.06 11.14 0.11
C GLY A 121 -7.25 9.76 -0.53
N PHE A 122 -6.54 9.47 -1.62
CA PHE A 122 -6.52 8.15 -2.26
C PHE A 122 -5.93 7.07 -1.35
N ILE A 123 -4.80 7.34 -0.70
CA ILE A 123 -4.18 6.40 0.25
C ILE A 123 -5.13 6.11 1.41
N ALA A 124 -5.77 7.14 1.96
CA ALA A 124 -6.78 6.99 3.02
C ALA A 124 -7.97 6.14 2.56
N ALA A 125 -8.44 6.32 1.31
CA ALA A 125 -9.51 5.49 0.76
C ALA A 125 -9.09 4.02 0.61
N ARG A 126 -7.87 3.76 0.14
CA ARG A 126 -7.33 2.40 0.03
C ARG A 126 -7.18 1.72 1.39
N ALA A 127 -6.71 2.46 2.40
CA ALA A 127 -6.63 1.97 3.77
C ALA A 127 -8.02 1.65 4.33
N ALA A 128 -9.03 2.48 4.07
CA ALA A 128 -10.41 2.20 4.47
C ALA A 128 -10.94 0.90 3.83
N LEU A 129 -10.68 0.70 2.53
CA LEU A 129 -11.07 -0.54 1.84
C LEU A 129 -10.36 -1.78 2.39
N SER A 130 -9.09 -1.68 2.77
CA SER A 130 -8.35 -2.84 3.32
C SER A 130 -8.83 -3.26 4.72
N VAL A 131 -9.38 -2.33 5.51
CA VAL A 131 -9.89 -2.64 6.85
C VAL A 131 -11.23 -3.37 6.78
N VAL A 132 -12.11 -2.99 5.86
CA VAL A 132 -13.48 -3.54 5.80
C VAL A 132 -13.52 -4.97 5.24
N GLY A 133 -12.52 -5.37 4.44
CA GLY A 133 -12.36 -6.73 3.91
C GLY A 133 -13.37 -7.10 2.81
N ASP A 134 -14.67 -6.89 3.06
CA ASP A 134 -15.77 -7.15 2.13
C ASP A 134 -16.43 -5.85 1.63
N ALA A 135 -16.43 -5.67 0.31
CA ALA A 135 -17.05 -4.52 -0.34
C ALA A 135 -18.58 -4.44 -0.12
N THR A 136 -19.26 -5.52 0.25
CA THR A 136 -20.71 -5.50 0.52
C THR A 136 -21.06 -4.70 1.78
N LEU A 137 -20.15 -4.66 2.77
CA LEU A 137 -20.37 -3.99 4.06
C LEU A 137 -20.29 -2.45 3.97
N LEU A 138 -19.65 -1.93 2.92
CA LEU A 138 -19.38 -0.48 2.75
C LEU A 138 -20.62 0.40 2.51
N LYS A 139 -21.85 -0.14 2.48
CA LYS A 139 -23.15 0.58 2.31
C LYS A 139 -23.02 1.97 1.65
N ALA A 140 -23.28 3.05 2.39
CA ALA A 140 -23.22 4.43 1.90
C ALA A 140 -21.79 5.02 1.89
N GLN A 141 -20.84 4.41 2.61
CA GLN A 141 -19.44 4.87 2.68
C GLN A 141 -18.75 4.83 1.31
N LYS A 142 -19.20 3.94 0.40
CA LYS A 142 -18.71 3.88 -0.99
C LYS A 142 -18.73 5.24 -1.68
N TRP A 143 -19.77 6.05 -1.43
CA TRP A 143 -19.93 7.36 -2.06
C TRP A 143 -18.91 8.40 -1.58
N LEU A 144 -18.33 8.21 -0.38
CA LEU A 144 -17.27 9.08 0.15
C LEU A 144 -15.89 8.63 -0.34
N LEU A 145 -15.68 7.31 -0.50
CA LEU A 145 -14.40 6.74 -0.91
C LEU A 145 -14.16 6.80 -2.42
N TYR A 146 -15.20 6.62 -3.23
CA TYR A 146 -15.06 6.45 -4.68
C TYR A 146 -14.58 7.71 -5.41
N PRO A 147 -14.96 8.94 -5.05
CA PRO A 147 -14.46 10.13 -5.74
C PRO A 147 -12.94 10.24 -5.74
N SER A 148 -12.29 9.98 -4.59
CA SER A 148 -10.82 10.01 -4.49
C SER A 148 -10.17 8.87 -5.28
N LEU A 149 -10.74 7.66 -5.20
CA LEU A 149 -10.26 6.48 -5.93
C LEU A 149 -10.37 6.67 -7.45
N ILE A 150 -11.56 7.01 -7.94
CA ILE A 150 -11.84 7.19 -9.36
C ILE A 150 -10.98 8.30 -9.93
N THR A 151 -10.85 9.44 -9.23
CA THR A 151 -10.05 10.57 -9.74
C THR A 151 -8.59 10.17 -9.94
N VAL A 152 -7.98 9.51 -8.95
CA VAL A 152 -6.58 9.06 -9.08
C VAL A 152 -6.45 7.95 -10.12
N TYR A 153 -7.38 6.98 -10.17
CA TYR A 153 -7.34 5.93 -11.20
C TYR A 153 -7.53 6.46 -12.61
N LEU A 154 -8.44 7.41 -12.84
CA LEU A 154 -8.60 8.08 -14.13
C LEU A 154 -7.38 8.91 -14.48
N GLY A 155 -6.77 9.60 -13.51
CA GLY A 155 -5.52 10.33 -13.70
C GLY A 155 -4.37 9.41 -14.09
N LEU A 156 -4.21 8.28 -13.39
CA LEU A 156 -3.20 7.26 -13.69
C LEU A 156 -3.45 6.62 -15.05
N LEU A 157 -4.71 6.30 -15.38
CA LEU A 157 -5.08 5.79 -16.70
C LEU A 157 -4.77 6.82 -17.79
N GLY A 158 -5.18 8.07 -17.60
CA GLY A 158 -4.87 9.16 -18.53
C GLY A 158 -3.37 9.34 -18.72
N ALA A 159 -2.60 9.35 -17.64
CA ALA A 159 -1.14 9.43 -17.68
C ALA A 159 -0.53 8.23 -18.41
N PHE A 160 -1.02 7.03 -18.13
CA PHE A 160 -0.57 5.80 -18.78
C PHE A 160 -0.87 5.77 -20.30
N LEU A 161 -2.01 6.32 -20.72
CA LEU A 161 -2.37 6.48 -22.12
C LEU A 161 -1.59 7.60 -22.81
N ALA A 162 -1.29 8.68 -22.07
CA ALA A 162 -0.59 9.86 -22.60
C ALA A 162 0.95 9.69 -22.61
N LEU A 163 1.51 8.84 -21.74
CA LEU A 163 2.95 8.60 -21.63
C LEU A 163 3.63 8.26 -22.97
N PRO A 164 3.12 7.31 -23.80
CA PRO A 164 3.72 7.05 -25.11
C PRO A 164 3.67 8.28 -26.01
N LEU A 165 2.60 9.08 -25.96
CA LEU A 165 2.50 10.30 -26.77
C LEU A 165 3.54 11.34 -26.33
N LEU A 166 3.74 11.51 -25.02
CA LEU A 166 4.75 12.42 -24.47
C LEU A 166 6.17 12.07 -24.88
N VAL A 167 6.46 10.78 -25.14
CA VAL A 167 7.78 10.32 -25.61
C VAL A 167 7.86 10.32 -27.13
N LEU A 168 6.84 9.84 -27.82
CA LEU A 168 6.86 9.65 -29.28
C LEU A 168 6.78 10.97 -30.05
N VAL A 169 6.06 11.97 -29.56
CA VAL A 169 5.96 13.28 -30.24
C VAL A 169 7.30 14.00 -30.34
N PRO A 170 8.06 14.22 -29.24
CA PRO A 170 9.37 14.88 -29.35
C PRO A 170 10.37 14.03 -30.13
N LEU A 171 10.36 12.71 -29.94
CA LEU A 171 11.24 11.81 -30.69
C LEU A 171 10.94 11.86 -32.20
N ALA A 172 9.67 11.90 -32.58
CA ALA A 172 9.26 12.02 -33.98
C ALA A 172 9.72 13.37 -34.57
N TYR A 173 9.65 14.45 -33.78
CA TYR A 173 10.13 15.76 -34.20
C TYR A 173 11.66 15.79 -34.40
N GLU A 174 12.44 15.25 -33.45
CA GLU A 174 13.90 15.14 -33.60
C GLU A 174 14.30 14.25 -34.78
N TRP A 175 13.58 13.15 -35.00
CA TRP A 175 13.83 12.24 -36.12
C TRP A 175 13.51 12.90 -37.47
N GLU A 176 12.39 13.60 -37.56
CA GLU A 176 12.01 14.39 -38.74
C GLU A 176 13.08 15.43 -39.08
N ASP A 177 13.51 16.21 -38.09
CA ASP A 177 14.54 17.25 -38.26
C ASP A 177 15.86 16.65 -38.78
N THR A 178 16.30 15.55 -38.18
CA THR A 178 17.53 14.83 -38.59
C THR A 178 17.43 14.30 -40.03
N LEU A 179 16.29 13.70 -40.40
CA LEU A 179 16.08 13.22 -41.77
C LEU A 179 16.07 14.35 -42.79
N ARG A 180 15.49 15.50 -42.42
CA ARG A 180 15.42 16.67 -43.28
C ARG A 180 16.80 17.23 -43.57
N ASP A 181 17.63 17.35 -42.53
CA ASP A 181 18.99 17.87 -42.62
C ASP A 181 19.93 16.92 -43.36
N GLU A 182 19.86 15.61 -43.09
CA GLU A 182 20.80 14.63 -43.65
C GLU A 182 20.47 14.27 -45.12
N PHE A 183 19.19 14.16 -45.46
CA PHE A 183 18.76 13.67 -46.78
C PHE A 183 18.21 14.77 -47.69
N GLY A 184 18.13 16.02 -47.22
CA GLY A 184 17.60 17.15 -48.00
C GLY A 184 16.14 16.93 -48.41
N ILE A 185 15.37 16.20 -47.59
CA ILE A 185 13.97 15.86 -47.87
C ILE A 185 13.14 17.14 -47.81
N SER A 186 12.64 17.60 -48.96
CA SER A 186 11.66 18.69 -49.01
C SER A 186 10.24 18.15 -48.72
N ASP A 187 9.35 19.03 -48.26
CA ASP A 187 7.95 18.68 -47.92
C ASP A 187 7.14 18.09 -49.10
N ASP A 188 7.69 18.16 -50.31
CA ASP A 188 7.05 17.71 -51.55
C ASP A 188 7.19 16.21 -51.83
N ILE A 189 7.91 15.43 -51.00
CA ILE A 189 8.03 13.98 -51.24
C ILE A 189 6.64 13.32 -51.05
N PRO A 190 6.03 12.78 -52.12
CA PRO A 190 4.74 12.12 -52.02
C PRO A 190 4.90 10.87 -51.15
N GLY A 191 4.27 10.86 -49.98
CA GLY A 191 4.25 9.71 -49.06
C GLY A 191 5.00 9.88 -47.75
N TYR A 192 5.67 11.02 -47.51
CA TYR A 192 6.33 11.30 -46.22
C TYR A 192 5.36 11.14 -45.03
N TRP A 193 4.20 11.81 -45.07
CA TRP A 193 3.17 11.71 -44.04
C TRP A 193 2.65 10.29 -43.86
N LEU A 194 2.58 9.50 -44.93
CA LEU A 194 2.13 8.11 -44.84
C LEU A 194 3.16 7.25 -44.10
N ALA A 195 4.45 7.44 -44.37
CA ALA A 195 5.53 6.77 -43.65
C ALA A 195 5.62 7.20 -42.17
N ALA A 196 5.49 8.50 -41.88
CA ALA A 196 5.47 9.01 -40.52
C ALA A 196 4.29 8.44 -39.71
N CYS A 197 3.09 8.44 -40.30
CA CYS A 197 1.89 7.87 -39.67
C CYS A 197 2.01 6.36 -39.44
N THR A 198 2.64 5.58 -40.33
CA THR A 198 2.80 4.14 -40.14
C THR A 198 3.80 3.82 -39.04
N VAL A 199 4.92 4.54 -38.95
CA VAL A 199 5.88 4.41 -37.84
C VAL A 199 5.21 4.77 -36.52
N PHE A 200 4.50 5.90 -36.47
CA PHE A 200 3.77 6.30 -35.26
C PHE A 200 2.72 5.26 -34.83
N ALA A 201 1.92 4.76 -35.78
CA ALA A 201 0.93 3.72 -35.51
C ALA A 201 1.57 2.40 -35.04
N ALA A 202 2.71 2.02 -35.62
CA ALA A 202 3.45 0.83 -35.21
C ALA A 202 4.02 0.97 -33.80
N SER A 203 4.61 2.13 -33.46
CA SER A 203 5.12 2.42 -32.12
C SER A 203 4.01 2.44 -31.07
N LEU A 204 2.86 3.03 -31.39
CA LEU A 204 1.69 3.02 -30.52
C LEU A 204 1.14 1.59 -30.36
N GLY A 205 1.06 0.83 -31.45
CA GLY A 205 0.66 -0.58 -31.42
C GLY A 205 1.59 -1.44 -30.56
N LEU A 206 2.90 -1.24 -30.66
CA LEU A 206 3.90 -1.92 -29.84
C LEU A 206 3.72 -1.59 -28.36
N TRP A 207 3.48 -0.33 -28.02
CA TRP A 207 3.17 0.07 -26.64
C TRP A 207 1.99 -0.71 -26.08
N TRP A 208 0.89 -0.79 -26.83
CA TRP A 208 -0.30 -1.54 -26.40
C TRP A 208 -0.06 -3.05 -26.25
N ILE A 209 0.77 -3.65 -27.12
CA ILE A 209 1.19 -5.04 -26.98
C ILE A 209 1.97 -5.25 -25.67
N ILE A 210 2.93 -4.36 -25.37
CA ILE A 210 3.69 -4.42 -24.11
C ILE A 210 2.74 -4.35 -22.91
N GLN A 211 1.76 -3.44 -22.95
CA GLN A 211 0.79 -3.32 -21.86
C GLN A 211 -0.10 -4.55 -21.72
N ALA A 212 -0.56 -5.13 -22.82
CA ALA A 212 -1.30 -6.38 -22.80
C ALA A 212 -0.49 -7.50 -22.16
N VAL A 213 0.81 -7.62 -22.49
CA VAL A 213 1.71 -8.60 -21.89
C VAL A 213 1.88 -8.35 -20.39
N VAL A 214 2.12 -7.11 -19.96
CA VAL A 214 2.25 -6.75 -18.53
C VAL A 214 1.00 -7.11 -17.74
N LEU A 215 -0.19 -6.85 -18.30
CA LEU A 215 -1.47 -7.17 -17.68
C LEU A 215 -1.74 -8.68 -17.62
N LEU A 216 -1.30 -9.45 -18.62
CA LEU A 216 -1.47 -10.90 -18.66
C LEU A 216 -0.49 -11.66 -17.73
N VAL A 217 0.71 -11.12 -17.51
CA VAL A 217 1.77 -11.77 -16.70
C VAL A 217 1.50 -11.66 -15.19
N ARG A 218 0.65 -10.74 -14.74
CA ARG A 218 0.15 -10.69 -13.36
C ARG A 218 -1.28 -11.21 -13.29
N PRO A 219 -1.50 -12.54 -13.27
CA PRO A 219 -2.81 -13.06 -12.91
C PRO A 219 -3.11 -12.59 -11.47
N ASN A 220 -4.26 -11.93 -11.32
CA ASN A 220 -4.83 -11.60 -10.02
C ASN A 220 -5.07 -12.86 -9.17
#